data_AF-A0A523I8I2-F1
#
_entry.id   AF-A0A523I8I2-F1
#
_cell.length_a   1.000
_cell.length_b   1.000
_cell.length_c   1.000
_cell.angle_alpha   90.00
_cell.angle_beta   90.00
_cell.angle_gamma   90.00
#
_symmetry.space_group_name_H-M   'P 1'
#
loop_
_entity.id
_entity.type
_entity.pdbx_description
1 polymer ?
#
loop_
_entity_poly.entity_id
_entity_poly.type
_entity_poly.pdbx_seq_one_letter_code
_entity_poly.pdbx_strand_id
1 'polypeptide(L)'
;MYDALTIESKWQDYWARNRTNEPDLDSATNPFYNLMMFPYPSAEGLHVGNMYAFTGADFYGRFQRLCGKDVFQPIGFDAFGIHSENYALQLNVHPTSLIPNNIENFTRQLKSTGIMYDWTHTVDTTDPDYYRWTQWIFLKLYEAGLAVKKEAPVNWCPSCKTVLANEQVIAGECERCGTAVVQRLLSQWFFRITEFAERLLTNLDTIDWSQTTKTAQRNWIGRSVGAALKFPVAGSEAIEVFTTRPDTVFGATFMVLAPDHPLVDAVTTNGQREAVERYRERAATLDLKERQKADTRTKTGVFTGGFATNPATNEPIPVWVADYVLLEVGTGAIMSVPAHDERDFEFAKERGLPIVSVVVPADVADSETGEAAADLDAAFTEHTESEKLINSGEFSGLTATEAAERIVAWLAERGMAEPRVNYRLHDWCISRQRYWGPPIPIIYCETCGPVPVPEDQLPVVLPYVEDFKPNDDGVAPLARDRSFYEVDCPSCGQEARRETDVSDTFLDSSWYFLR
;
A
#
# COMPACT_ATOMS: atom_id res chain seq x y z
N MET A 1 -21.24 -36.71 37.91
CA MET A 1 -20.37 -35.52 37.77
C MET A 1 -19.77 -35.58 36.38
N TYR A 2 -19.81 -34.49 35.62
CA TYR A 2 -19.19 -34.43 34.29
C TYR A 2 -17.67 -34.23 34.48
N ASP A 3 -16.86 -35.12 33.88
CA ASP A 3 -15.39 -35.04 33.88
C ASP A 3 -14.91 -34.79 32.45
N ALA A 4 -14.63 -33.52 32.16
CA ALA A 4 -14.26 -33.06 30.81
C ALA A 4 -12.96 -33.70 30.33
N LEU A 5 -11.92 -33.77 31.19
CA LEU A 5 -10.58 -34.20 30.78
C LEU A 5 -10.57 -35.65 30.27
N THR A 6 -11.28 -36.53 30.97
CA THR A 6 -11.40 -37.94 30.57
C THR A 6 -12.18 -38.10 29.27
N ILE A 7 -13.24 -37.29 29.07
CA ILE A 7 -14.12 -37.40 27.90
C ILE A 7 -13.47 -36.79 26.65
N GLU A 8 -12.84 -35.62 26.77
CA GLU A 8 -12.18 -34.90 25.68
C GLU A 8 -11.02 -35.72 25.12
N SER A 9 -10.12 -36.20 25.98
CA SER A 9 -8.97 -37.02 25.57
C SER A 9 -9.42 -38.29 24.84
N LYS A 10 -10.47 -38.97 25.33
CA LYS A 10 -11.03 -40.15 24.69
C LYS A 10 -11.44 -39.88 23.23
N TRP A 11 -12.13 -38.77 22.98
CA TRP A 11 -12.64 -38.46 21.64
C TRP A 11 -11.56 -37.92 20.70
N GLN A 12 -10.64 -37.10 21.21
CA GLN A 12 -9.47 -36.65 20.47
C GLN A 12 -8.63 -37.84 19.98
N ASP A 13 -8.35 -38.80 20.87
CA ASP A 13 -7.67 -40.06 20.54
C ASP A 13 -8.42 -40.87 19.49
N TYR A 14 -9.75 -40.96 19.62
CA TYR A 14 -10.58 -41.68 18.67
C TYR A 14 -10.48 -41.05 17.27
N TRP A 15 -10.61 -39.73 17.15
CA TRP A 15 -10.54 -39.05 15.85
C TRP A 15 -9.16 -39.17 15.21
N ALA A 16 -8.09 -39.07 15.99
CA ALA A 16 -6.72 -39.25 15.50
C ALA A 16 -6.48 -40.69 15.01
N ARG A 17 -6.84 -41.72 15.79
CA ARG A 17 -6.64 -43.12 15.40
C ARG A 17 -7.44 -43.52 14.17
N ASN A 18 -8.65 -42.96 14.02
CA ASN A 18 -9.52 -43.23 12.88
C ASN A 18 -9.31 -42.24 11.72
N ARG A 19 -8.33 -41.34 11.81
CA ARG A 19 -8.06 -40.31 10.79
C ARG A 19 -9.33 -39.54 10.38
N THR A 20 -10.22 -39.28 11.35
CA THR A 20 -11.57 -38.74 11.11
C THR A 20 -11.57 -37.34 10.48
N ASN A 21 -10.48 -36.60 10.65
CA ASN A 21 -10.34 -35.23 10.18
C ASN A 21 -9.39 -35.11 8.98
N GLU A 22 -9.01 -36.23 8.37
CA GLU A 22 -8.09 -36.29 7.22
C GLU A 22 -8.89 -36.80 6.00
N PRO A 23 -9.65 -35.92 5.31
CA PRO A 23 -10.42 -36.33 4.14
C PRO A 23 -9.50 -36.74 3.00
N ASP A 24 -9.94 -37.70 2.20
CA ASP A 24 -9.30 -38.00 0.92
C ASP A 24 -9.73 -36.95 -0.10
N LEU A 25 -8.82 -36.03 -0.42
CA LEU A 25 -9.09 -34.90 -1.30
C LEU A 25 -9.28 -35.33 -2.77
N ASP A 26 -8.67 -36.43 -3.20
CA ASP A 26 -8.76 -36.92 -4.58
C ASP A 26 -10.09 -37.62 -4.86
N SER A 27 -10.75 -38.13 -3.81
CA SER A 27 -12.01 -38.86 -3.92
C SER A 27 -13.23 -38.10 -3.39
N ALA A 28 -13.07 -36.82 -2.99
CA ALA A 28 -14.15 -35.99 -2.50
C ALA A 28 -15.27 -35.82 -3.54
N THR A 29 -16.51 -36.12 -3.14
CA THR A 29 -17.70 -36.05 -4.00
C THR A 29 -18.51 -34.78 -3.78
N ASN A 30 -18.38 -34.16 -2.60
CA ASN A 30 -19.06 -32.94 -2.21
C ASN A 30 -18.13 -32.05 -1.36
N PRO A 31 -17.03 -31.52 -1.96
CA PRO A 31 -15.96 -30.87 -1.22
C PRO A 31 -16.41 -29.58 -0.54
N PHE A 32 -15.88 -29.34 0.66
CA PHE A 32 -16.04 -28.09 1.37
C PHE A 32 -14.73 -27.66 2.03
N TYR A 33 -14.15 -26.58 1.51
CA TYR A 33 -12.94 -26.00 2.07
C TYR A 33 -13.31 -25.02 3.19
N ASN A 34 -13.10 -25.45 4.44
CA ASN A 34 -13.29 -24.63 5.64
C ASN A 34 -11.96 -24.05 6.11
N LEU A 35 -11.66 -22.81 5.73
CA LEU A 35 -10.39 -22.17 6.04
C LEU A 35 -10.52 -21.15 7.17
N MET A 36 -9.58 -21.18 8.11
CA MET A 36 -9.37 -20.14 9.11
C MET A 36 -7.94 -19.61 8.98
N MET A 37 -7.76 -18.29 9.15
CA MET A 37 -6.42 -17.69 9.12
C MET A 37 -5.51 -18.40 10.14
N PHE A 38 -4.40 -18.95 9.65
CA PHE A 38 -3.42 -19.63 10.48
C PHE A 38 -2.76 -18.69 11.52
N PRO A 39 -2.34 -19.21 12.69
CA PRO A 39 -1.73 -18.37 13.72
C PRO A 39 -0.29 -17.98 13.40
N TYR A 40 0.12 -16.81 13.90
CA TYR A 40 1.52 -16.46 14.09
C TYR A 40 2.06 -17.13 15.37
N PRO A 41 3.12 -17.97 15.32
CA PRO A 41 3.78 -18.54 16.49
C PRO A 41 4.71 -17.52 17.17
N SER A 42 4.21 -16.32 17.41
CA SER A 42 4.94 -15.12 17.85
C SER A 42 4.72 -14.74 19.32
N ALA A 43 4.25 -15.70 20.12
CA ALA A 43 4.01 -15.55 21.55
C ALA A 43 4.32 -16.86 22.28
N GLU A 44 4.22 -16.86 23.60
CA GLU A 44 4.43 -18.06 24.42
C GLU A 44 3.41 -19.17 24.07
N GLY A 45 2.21 -18.79 23.64
CA GLY A 45 1.13 -19.71 23.28
C GLY A 45 -0.09 -18.98 22.72
N LEU A 46 -1.13 -19.75 22.40
CA LEU A 46 -2.42 -19.26 21.97
C LEU A 46 -3.15 -18.51 23.09
N HIS A 47 -3.90 -17.48 22.71
CA HIS A 47 -4.78 -16.71 23.59
C HIS A 47 -6.27 -16.97 23.29
N VAL A 48 -7.15 -16.50 24.18
CA VAL A 48 -8.62 -16.68 24.05
C VAL A 48 -9.17 -16.14 22.73
N GLY A 49 -8.62 -15.03 22.22
CA GLY A 49 -8.96 -14.52 20.87
C GLY A 49 -8.73 -15.54 19.74
N ASN A 50 -7.64 -16.32 19.76
CA ASN A 50 -7.45 -17.40 18.79
C ASN A 50 -8.56 -18.45 18.95
N MET A 51 -8.83 -18.86 20.19
CA MET A 51 -9.85 -19.88 20.48
C MET A 51 -11.24 -19.45 20.02
N TYR A 52 -11.60 -18.18 20.22
CA TYR A 52 -12.87 -17.64 19.76
C TYR A 52 -13.04 -17.80 18.24
N ALA A 53 -12.05 -17.37 17.47
CA ALA A 53 -12.10 -17.45 16.01
C ALA A 53 -12.02 -18.91 15.50
N PHE A 54 -11.10 -19.70 16.03
CA PHE A 54 -10.84 -21.07 15.59
C PHE A 54 -12.01 -22.00 15.89
N THR A 55 -12.61 -21.87 17.08
CA THR A 55 -13.81 -22.65 17.43
C THR A 55 -15.01 -22.21 16.57
N GLY A 56 -15.13 -20.91 16.26
CA GLY A 56 -16.14 -20.40 15.33
C GLY A 56 -16.08 -21.09 13.96
N ALA A 57 -14.88 -21.20 13.38
CA ALA A 57 -14.65 -21.92 12.13
C ALA A 57 -14.95 -23.43 12.27
N ASP A 58 -14.51 -24.06 13.37
CA ASP A 58 -14.75 -25.48 13.64
C ASP A 58 -16.25 -25.83 13.73
N PHE A 59 -17.04 -25.01 14.43
CA PHE A 59 -18.50 -25.21 14.52
C PHE A 59 -19.15 -25.26 13.14
N TYR A 60 -18.81 -24.30 12.28
CA TYR A 60 -19.39 -24.23 10.94
C TYR A 60 -18.92 -25.39 10.06
N GLY A 61 -17.63 -25.73 10.11
CA GLY A 61 -17.11 -26.89 9.41
C GLY A 61 -17.84 -28.17 9.83
N ARG A 62 -18.00 -28.41 11.14
CA ARG A 62 -18.65 -29.63 11.66
C ARG A 62 -20.09 -29.70 11.21
N PHE A 63 -20.79 -28.57 11.24
CA PHE A 63 -22.14 -28.45 10.70
C PHE A 63 -22.19 -28.83 9.20
N GLN A 64 -21.26 -28.33 8.39
CA GLN A 64 -21.17 -28.68 6.97
C GLN A 64 -20.89 -30.17 6.74
N ARG A 65 -20.03 -30.78 7.57
CA ARG A 65 -19.78 -32.23 7.53
C ARG A 65 -21.05 -33.03 7.85
N LEU A 66 -21.83 -32.60 8.84
CA LEU A 66 -23.13 -33.20 9.18
C LEU A 66 -24.18 -33.02 8.06
N CYS A 67 -24.06 -31.95 7.27
CA CYS A 67 -24.85 -31.76 6.06
C CYS A 67 -24.38 -32.61 4.86
N GLY A 68 -23.41 -33.52 5.06
CA GLY A 68 -22.94 -34.44 4.03
C GLY A 68 -21.88 -33.87 3.10
N LYS A 69 -21.13 -32.85 3.53
CA LYS A 69 -19.97 -32.34 2.79
C LYS A 69 -18.67 -33.03 3.21
N ASP A 70 -17.77 -33.19 2.25
CA ASP A 70 -16.39 -33.64 2.44
C ASP A 70 -15.55 -32.45 2.91
N VAL A 71 -15.58 -32.20 4.22
CA VAL A 71 -14.96 -31.01 4.82
C VAL A 71 -13.45 -31.18 4.98
N PHE A 72 -12.72 -30.35 4.25
CA PHE A 72 -11.28 -30.10 4.41
C PHE A 72 -11.08 -28.84 5.26
N GLN A 73 -10.42 -28.99 6.40
CA GLN A 73 -10.10 -27.90 7.32
C GLN A 73 -8.61 -27.95 7.66
N PRO A 74 -7.75 -27.30 6.86
CA PRO A 74 -6.32 -27.30 7.10
C PRO A 74 -5.94 -26.37 8.26
N ILE A 75 -4.68 -26.49 8.67
CA ILE A 75 -4.01 -25.58 9.60
C ILE A 75 -2.57 -25.37 9.14
N GLY A 76 -1.92 -24.34 9.66
CA GLY A 76 -0.51 -24.10 9.45
C GLY A 76 0.02 -23.09 10.44
N PHE A 77 1.21 -22.56 10.17
CA PHE A 77 1.86 -21.55 11.01
C PHE A 77 2.47 -20.48 10.13
N ASP A 78 2.05 -19.23 10.34
CA ASP A 78 2.68 -18.06 9.73
C ASP A 78 3.91 -17.66 10.55
N ALA A 79 4.97 -18.43 10.36
CA ALA A 79 6.11 -18.49 11.25
C ALA A 79 7.24 -17.52 10.89
N PHE A 80 7.32 -17.09 9.64
CA PHE A 80 8.26 -16.04 9.22
C PHE A 80 7.81 -14.64 9.66
N GLY A 81 8.65 -13.67 9.35
CA GLY A 81 8.29 -12.27 9.46
C GLY A 81 8.52 -11.65 10.82
N ILE A 82 8.10 -10.39 10.88
CA ILE A 82 8.42 -9.46 11.94
C ILE A 82 7.83 -9.84 13.30
N HIS A 83 6.67 -10.51 13.33
CA HIS A 83 6.01 -10.86 14.59
C HIS A 83 6.84 -11.89 15.35
N SER A 84 7.20 -12.98 14.66
CA SER A 84 8.08 -14.03 15.16
C SER A 84 9.46 -13.50 15.53
N GLU A 85 10.06 -12.67 14.67
CA GLU A 85 11.39 -12.11 14.92
C GLU A 85 11.41 -11.12 16.10
N ASN A 86 10.41 -10.24 16.23
CA ASN A 86 10.34 -9.31 17.34
C ASN A 86 10.17 -10.05 18.68
N TYR A 87 9.39 -11.13 18.70
CA TYR A 87 9.28 -11.97 19.89
C TYR A 87 10.62 -12.63 20.26
N ALA A 88 11.35 -13.13 19.26
CA ALA A 88 12.70 -13.66 19.43
C ALA A 88 13.68 -12.61 19.99
N LEU A 89 13.61 -11.37 19.48
CA LEU A 89 14.41 -10.24 19.96
C LEU A 89 14.07 -9.87 21.42
N GLN A 90 12.79 -9.88 21.79
CA GLN A 90 12.34 -9.59 23.16
C GLN A 90 12.88 -10.62 24.18
N LEU A 91 12.88 -11.90 23.81
CA LEU A 91 13.43 -12.96 24.65
C LEU A 91 14.96 -13.07 24.57
N ASN A 92 15.59 -12.35 23.62
CA ASN A 92 17.00 -12.48 23.29
C ASN A 92 17.39 -13.93 22.97
N VAL A 93 16.56 -14.61 22.17
CA VAL A 93 16.75 -15.98 21.68
C VAL A 93 16.76 -15.97 20.14
N HIS A 94 17.57 -16.82 19.51
CA HIS A 94 17.63 -16.89 18.05
C HIS A 94 16.34 -17.49 17.47
N PRO A 95 15.71 -16.89 16.44
CA PRO A 95 14.43 -17.34 15.91
C PRO A 95 14.46 -18.79 15.37
N THR A 96 15.56 -19.22 14.74
CA THR A 96 15.76 -20.63 14.32
C THR A 96 15.58 -21.66 15.44
N SER A 97 15.80 -21.27 16.70
CA SER A 97 15.57 -22.15 17.86
C SER A 97 14.22 -21.91 18.53
N LEU A 98 13.76 -20.66 18.58
CA LEU A 98 12.52 -20.30 19.28
C LEU A 98 11.27 -20.74 18.51
N ILE A 99 11.24 -20.50 17.21
CA ILE A 99 10.03 -20.68 16.39
C ILE A 99 9.60 -22.15 16.30
N PRO A 100 10.50 -23.13 16.09
CA PRO A 100 10.13 -24.54 16.16
C PRO A 100 9.53 -24.95 17.53
N ASN A 101 10.09 -24.45 18.63
CA ASN A 101 9.55 -24.71 19.98
C ASN A 101 8.16 -24.10 20.17
N ASN A 102 7.93 -22.89 19.65
CA ASN A 102 6.62 -22.25 19.67
C ASN A 102 5.61 -23.05 18.84
N ILE A 103 5.98 -23.51 17.66
CA ILE A 103 5.12 -24.33 16.79
C ILE A 103 4.75 -25.64 17.49
N GLU A 104 5.68 -26.29 18.17
CA GLU A 104 5.38 -27.49 18.98
C GLU A 104 4.35 -27.18 20.09
N ASN A 105 4.55 -26.08 20.82
CA ASN A 105 3.62 -25.68 21.88
C ASN A 105 2.23 -25.29 21.33
N PHE A 106 2.17 -24.53 20.24
CA PHE A 106 0.93 -24.15 19.58
C PHE A 106 0.21 -25.39 19.05
N THR A 107 0.92 -26.33 18.43
CA THR A 107 0.37 -27.61 17.98
C THR A 107 -0.24 -28.38 19.13
N ARG A 108 0.45 -28.48 20.28
CA ARG A 108 -0.07 -29.12 21.49
C ARG A 108 -1.36 -28.46 21.97
N GLN A 109 -1.40 -27.12 22.03
CA GLN A 109 -2.59 -26.38 22.45
C GLN A 109 -3.74 -26.54 21.46
N LEU A 110 -3.51 -26.41 20.16
CA LEU A 110 -4.52 -26.62 19.11
C LEU A 110 -5.07 -28.04 19.11
N LYS A 111 -4.24 -29.07 19.31
CA LYS A 111 -4.74 -30.46 19.44
C LYS A 111 -5.63 -30.62 20.68
N SER A 112 -5.30 -29.94 21.78
CA SER A 112 -6.08 -30.02 23.02
C SER A 112 -7.47 -29.40 22.92
N THR A 113 -7.74 -28.53 21.94
CA THR A 113 -9.09 -27.97 21.71
C THR A 113 -10.04 -28.98 21.05
N GLY A 114 -9.51 -30.04 20.45
CA GLY A 114 -10.30 -31.02 19.70
C GLY A 114 -10.90 -30.50 18.40
N ILE A 115 -10.45 -29.36 17.88
CA ILE A 115 -10.85 -28.83 16.57
C ILE A 115 -10.49 -29.83 15.45
N MET A 116 -11.32 -29.92 14.42
CA MET A 116 -11.19 -30.92 13.36
C MET A 116 -10.19 -30.57 12.25
N TYR A 117 -9.00 -30.12 12.63
CA TYR A 117 -7.94 -29.88 11.67
C TYR A 117 -7.45 -31.16 11.00
N ASP A 118 -7.17 -31.03 9.71
CA ASP A 118 -6.34 -31.97 8.98
C ASP A 118 -4.86 -31.64 9.23
N TRP A 119 -4.21 -32.45 10.06
CA TRP A 119 -2.81 -32.28 10.40
C TRP A 119 -1.86 -32.78 9.31
N THR A 120 -2.32 -33.57 8.34
CA THR A 120 -1.47 -34.13 7.27
C THR A 120 -1.09 -33.10 6.23
N HIS A 121 -1.87 -32.03 6.11
CA HIS A 121 -1.63 -30.86 5.25
C HIS A 121 -1.15 -29.64 6.05
N THR A 122 -0.48 -29.86 7.19
CA THR A 122 0.08 -28.75 7.97
C THR A 122 1.22 -28.08 7.21
N VAL A 123 1.18 -26.76 7.11
CA VAL A 123 2.25 -25.96 6.50
C VAL A 123 2.92 -25.06 7.55
N ASP A 124 4.22 -24.81 7.36
CA ASP A 124 5.03 -23.88 8.14
C ASP A 124 5.73 -22.95 7.15
N THR A 125 5.51 -21.64 7.26
CA THR A 125 6.09 -20.69 6.30
C THR A 125 7.62 -20.60 6.39
N THR A 126 8.23 -21.07 7.49
CA THR A 126 9.69 -21.13 7.66
C THR A 126 10.35 -22.36 7.06
N ASP A 127 9.57 -23.34 6.60
CA ASP A 127 10.10 -24.55 5.96
C ASP A 127 10.61 -24.21 4.53
N PRO A 128 11.86 -24.58 4.17
CA PRO A 128 12.35 -24.46 2.79
C PRO A 128 11.45 -25.09 1.73
N ASP A 129 10.72 -26.16 2.05
CA ASP A 129 9.76 -26.78 1.13
C ASP A 129 8.47 -25.95 0.95
N TYR A 130 8.22 -24.98 1.82
CA TYR A 130 7.19 -23.94 1.64
C TYR A 130 7.75 -22.74 0.89
N TYR A 131 8.74 -22.03 1.45
CA TYR A 131 9.14 -20.72 0.92
C TYR A 131 9.94 -20.80 -0.39
N ARG A 132 10.38 -21.98 -0.83
CA ARG A 132 10.84 -22.18 -2.22
C ARG A 132 9.78 -21.75 -3.23
N TRP A 133 8.50 -21.91 -2.90
CA TRP A 133 7.39 -21.51 -3.76
C TRP A 133 7.10 -20.01 -3.65
N THR A 134 7.27 -19.41 -2.47
CA THR A 134 7.29 -17.95 -2.32
C THR A 134 8.36 -17.33 -3.23
N GLN A 135 9.58 -17.89 -3.23
CA GLN A 135 10.67 -17.47 -4.12
C GLN A 135 10.33 -17.70 -5.60
N TRP A 136 9.74 -18.85 -5.93
CA TRP A 136 9.30 -19.14 -7.29
C TRP A 136 8.23 -18.15 -7.78
N ILE A 137 7.22 -17.84 -6.96
CA ILE A 137 6.19 -16.82 -7.26
C ILE A 137 6.85 -15.47 -7.52
N PHE A 138 7.80 -15.07 -6.68
CA PHE A 138 8.57 -13.84 -6.90
C PHE A 138 9.26 -13.85 -8.27
N LEU A 139 9.95 -14.94 -8.64
CA LEU A 139 10.60 -15.06 -9.95
C LEU A 139 9.60 -14.94 -11.10
N LYS A 140 8.43 -15.58 -11.00
CA LYS A 140 7.39 -15.49 -12.04
C LYS A 140 6.84 -14.07 -12.17
N LEU A 141 6.68 -13.36 -11.06
CA LEU A 141 6.29 -11.95 -11.08
C LEU A 141 7.40 -11.06 -11.65
N TYR A 142 8.68 -11.36 -11.37
CA TYR A 142 9.83 -10.65 -11.94
C TYR A 142 9.91 -10.83 -13.46
N GLU A 143 9.82 -12.06 -13.94
CA GLU A 143 9.79 -12.41 -15.38
C GLU A 143 8.63 -11.72 -16.11
N ALA A 144 7.48 -11.56 -15.45
CA ALA A 144 6.31 -10.87 -15.98
C ALA A 144 6.40 -9.33 -15.88
N GLY A 145 7.49 -8.77 -15.34
CA GLY A 145 7.65 -7.32 -15.12
C GLY A 145 6.77 -6.75 -14.01
N LEU A 146 6.22 -7.61 -13.15
CA LEU A 146 5.34 -7.26 -12.02
C LEU A 146 6.09 -7.12 -10.69
N ALA A 147 7.27 -7.74 -10.56
CA ALA A 147 8.20 -7.45 -9.46
C ALA A 147 9.30 -6.52 -9.96
N VAL A 148 9.37 -5.30 -9.41
CA VAL A 148 10.28 -4.26 -9.86
C VAL A 148 11.05 -3.65 -8.70
N LYS A 149 12.33 -3.36 -8.93
CA LYS A 149 13.14 -2.58 -7.99
C LYS A 149 13.10 -1.12 -8.39
N LYS A 150 12.73 -0.24 -7.47
CA LYS A 150 12.73 1.21 -7.67
C LYS A 150 13.16 1.92 -6.39
N GLU A 151 13.78 3.08 -6.54
CA GLU A 151 14.00 3.99 -5.43
C GLU A 151 12.68 4.72 -5.15
N ALA A 152 12.24 4.67 -3.90
CA ALA A 152 11.02 5.33 -3.49
C ALA A 152 11.15 5.80 -2.02
N PRO A 153 10.45 6.88 -1.65
CA PRO A 153 10.18 7.17 -0.26
C PRO A 153 9.37 6.00 0.30
N VAL A 154 9.91 5.39 1.35
CA VAL A 154 9.30 4.24 2.02
C VAL A 154 9.08 4.53 3.49
N ASN A 155 7.97 3.99 3.99
CA ASN A 155 7.61 4.01 5.40
C ASN A 155 8.66 3.24 6.20
N TRP A 156 9.41 3.93 7.05
CA TRP A 156 10.41 3.35 7.94
C TRP A 156 9.94 3.42 9.39
N CYS A 157 9.93 2.28 10.08
CA CYS A 157 9.69 2.28 11.52
C CYS A 157 11.03 2.33 12.27
N PRO A 158 11.34 3.41 13.03
CA PRO A 158 12.62 3.52 13.73
C PRO A 158 12.75 2.53 14.90
N SER A 159 11.64 2.09 15.49
CA SER A 159 11.64 1.08 16.55
C SER A 159 11.86 -0.33 15.98
N CYS A 160 11.16 -0.68 14.90
CA CYS A 160 11.31 -1.98 14.25
C CYS A 160 12.53 -2.06 13.32
N LYS A 161 13.15 -0.93 12.97
CA LYS A 161 14.32 -0.84 12.09
C LYS A 161 14.11 -1.54 10.74
N THR A 162 12.98 -1.26 10.08
CA THR A 162 12.64 -1.82 8.77
C THR A 162 11.62 -0.95 8.06
N VAL A 163 11.57 -1.13 6.74
CA VAL A 163 10.48 -0.66 5.88
C VAL A 163 9.15 -1.36 6.23
N LEU A 164 8.05 -0.63 6.04
CA LEU A 164 6.65 -1.02 6.16
C LEU A 164 5.95 -0.82 4.81
N ALA A 165 5.02 -1.71 4.47
CA ALA A 165 4.02 -1.42 3.44
C ALA A 165 3.03 -0.35 3.91
N ASN A 166 2.31 0.31 3.00
CA ASN A 166 1.30 1.31 3.37
C ASN A 166 0.20 0.70 4.24
N GLU A 167 -0.14 -0.57 3.99
CA GLU A 167 -1.11 -1.37 4.74
C GLU A 167 -0.70 -1.57 6.21
N GLN A 168 0.60 -1.49 6.52
CA GLN A 168 1.16 -1.68 7.87
C GLN A 168 1.27 -0.37 8.66
N VAL A 169 0.75 0.73 8.10
CA VAL A 169 0.77 2.07 8.70
C VAL A 169 -0.65 2.48 9.08
N ILE A 170 -0.98 2.34 10.37
CA ILE A 170 -2.32 2.65 10.90
C ILE A 170 -2.28 4.04 11.50
N ALA A 171 -3.08 4.95 10.91
CA ALA A 171 -3.12 6.35 11.30
C ALA A 171 -1.71 6.95 11.43
N GLY A 172 -0.79 6.57 10.52
CA GLY A 172 0.62 6.97 10.44
C GLY A 172 1.58 6.33 11.46
N GLU A 173 1.11 5.42 12.29
CA GLU A 173 1.93 4.66 13.23
C GLU A 173 2.16 3.24 12.72
N CYS A 174 3.28 2.64 13.12
CA CYS A 174 3.53 1.22 12.87
C CYS A 174 2.41 0.41 13.51
N GLU A 175 1.70 -0.42 12.73
CA GLU A 175 0.58 -1.27 13.21
C GLU A 175 0.96 -2.17 14.40
N ARG A 176 2.26 -2.42 14.57
CA ARG A 176 2.80 -3.40 15.52
C ARG A 176 3.23 -2.77 16.84
N CYS A 177 3.93 -1.64 16.79
CA CYS A 177 4.59 -1.05 17.96
C CYS A 177 4.12 0.36 18.30
N GLY A 178 3.21 0.94 17.51
CA GLY A 178 2.67 2.28 17.75
C GLY A 178 3.72 3.40 17.67
N THR A 179 4.89 3.13 17.08
CA THR A 179 5.91 4.17 16.85
C THR A 179 5.56 4.94 15.59
N ALA A 180 5.72 6.28 15.63
CA ALA A 180 5.58 7.12 14.47
C ALA A 180 6.52 6.64 13.35
N VAL A 181 5.95 6.42 12.17
CA VAL A 181 6.67 6.03 10.97
C VAL A 181 7.35 7.27 10.42
N VAL A 182 8.56 7.15 9.87
CA VAL A 182 9.26 8.24 9.16
C VAL A 182 9.49 7.83 7.72
N GLN A 183 9.72 8.79 6.81
CA GLN A 183 10.11 8.46 5.42
C GLN A 183 11.62 8.30 5.29
N ARG A 184 12.04 7.32 4.49
CA ARG A 184 13.41 7.19 4.00
C ARG A 184 13.39 6.91 2.51
N LEU A 185 14.32 7.48 1.77
CA LEU A 185 14.51 7.16 0.36
C LEU A 185 15.36 5.90 0.28
N LEU A 186 14.78 4.77 -0.14
CA LEU A 186 15.46 3.48 -0.25
C LEU A 186 15.11 2.79 -1.56
N SER A 187 16.05 2.03 -2.10
CA SER A 187 15.83 1.14 -3.23
C SER A 187 15.23 -0.17 -2.74
N GLN A 188 13.98 -0.46 -3.10
CA GLN A 188 13.20 -1.59 -2.59
C GLN A 188 12.50 -2.36 -3.72
N TRP A 189 12.13 -3.62 -3.46
CA TRP A 189 11.29 -4.40 -4.35
C TRP A 189 9.82 -4.12 -4.11
N PHE A 190 9.09 -3.94 -5.21
CA PHE A 190 7.66 -3.70 -5.24
C PHE A 190 6.96 -4.66 -6.17
N PHE A 191 5.76 -5.10 -5.78
CA PHE A 191 4.82 -5.74 -6.68
C PHE A 191 3.84 -4.72 -7.24
N ARG A 192 3.68 -4.73 -8.57
CA ARG A 192 2.76 -3.88 -9.33
C ARG A 192 1.29 -4.33 -9.17
N ILE A 193 0.80 -4.34 -7.93
CA ILE A 193 -0.61 -4.65 -7.62
C ILE A 193 -1.57 -3.63 -8.25
N THR A 194 -1.09 -2.42 -8.55
CA THR A 194 -1.83 -1.35 -9.22
C THR A 194 -2.31 -1.74 -10.63
N GLU A 195 -1.57 -2.59 -11.35
CA GLU A 195 -1.99 -3.17 -12.64
C GLU A 195 -3.27 -4.01 -12.51
N PHE A 196 -3.60 -4.44 -11.29
CA PHE A 196 -4.80 -5.22 -10.98
C PHE A 196 -5.88 -4.40 -10.25
N ALA A 197 -5.71 -3.09 -10.05
CA ALA A 197 -6.60 -2.28 -9.23
C ALA A 197 -8.08 -2.34 -9.68
N GLU A 198 -8.35 -2.18 -10.98
CA GLU A 198 -9.73 -2.27 -11.52
C GLU A 198 -10.33 -3.66 -11.34
N ARG A 199 -9.52 -4.70 -11.56
CA ARG A 199 -9.96 -6.09 -11.40
C ARG A 199 -10.25 -6.42 -9.92
N LEU A 200 -9.41 -5.95 -9.01
CA LEU A 200 -9.62 -6.09 -7.57
C LEU A 200 -10.91 -5.39 -7.15
N LEU A 201 -11.16 -4.19 -7.66
CA LEU A 201 -12.34 -3.41 -7.33
C LEU A 201 -13.62 -4.05 -7.88
N THR A 202 -13.66 -4.41 -9.16
CA THR A 202 -14.85 -4.95 -9.82
C THR A 202 -15.26 -6.32 -9.24
N ASN A 203 -14.29 -7.14 -8.82
CA ASN A 203 -14.58 -8.43 -8.18
C ASN A 203 -15.32 -8.29 -6.83
N LEU A 204 -15.26 -7.12 -6.17
CA LEU A 204 -16.00 -6.88 -4.93
C LEU A 204 -17.53 -6.89 -5.15
N ASP A 205 -17.99 -6.70 -6.38
CA ASP A 205 -19.42 -6.68 -6.71
C ASP A 205 -20.03 -8.08 -6.64
N THR A 206 -19.25 -9.12 -6.96
CA THR A 206 -19.73 -10.51 -7.01
C THR A 206 -19.31 -11.37 -5.84
N ILE A 207 -18.25 -11.01 -5.10
CA ILE A 207 -17.75 -11.83 -3.99
C ILE A 207 -18.74 -11.85 -2.81
N ASP A 208 -18.94 -13.00 -2.16
CA ASP A 208 -19.88 -13.14 -1.03
C ASP A 208 -19.23 -12.75 0.31
N TRP A 209 -18.90 -11.47 0.46
CA TRP A 209 -18.27 -10.90 1.66
C TRP A 209 -19.15 -9.84 2.33
N SER A 210 -18.85 -9.55 3.60
CA SER A 210 -19.54 -8.50 4.35
C SER A 210 -19.40 -7.13 3.66
N GLN A 211 -20.44 -6.30 3.76
CA GLN A 211 -20.40 -4.94 3.20
C GLN A 211 -19.30 -4.09 3.84
N THR A 212 -19.03 -4.28 5.13
CA THR A 212 -17.94 -3.58 5.83
C THR A 212 -16.59 -3.87 5.20
N THR A 213 -16.27 -5.15 4.91
CA THR A 213 -15.03 -5.54 4.25
C THR A 213 -14.94 -4.98 2.83
N LYS A 214 -16.03 -5.09 2.05
CA LYS A 214 -16.09 -4.57 0.68
C LYS A 214 -15.86 -3.05 0.66
N THR A 215 -16.56 -2.30 1.51
CA THR A 215 -16.41 -0.85 1.61
C THR A 215 -15.01 -0.45 2.03
N ALA A 216 -14.40 -1.15 2.99
CA ALA A 216 -13.02 -0.89 3.39
C ALA A 216 -12.04 -1.08 2.22
N GLN A 217 -12.20 -2.14 1.41
CA GLN A 217 -11.38 -2.35 0.23
C GLN A 217 -11.65 -1.36 -0.89
N ARG A 218 -12.91 -1.01 -1.18
CA ARG A 218 -13.25 0.03 -2.17
C ARG A 218 -12.61 1.37 -1.81
N ASN A 219 -12.69 1.74 -0.54
CA ASN A 219 -12.04 2.94 -0.03
C ASN A 219 -10.52 2.82 -0.17
N TRP A 220 -9.91 1.71 0.26
CA TRP A 220 -8.47 1.47 0.13
C TRP A 220 -7.98 1.62 -1.32
N ILE A 221 -8.63 0.92 -2.25
CA ILE A 221 -8.31 0.98 -3.69
C ILE A 221 -8.52 2.40 -4.24
N GLY A 222 -9.60 3.06 -3.82
CA GLY A 222 -9.85 4.48 -4.04
C GLY A 222 -9.81 4.88 -5.51
N ARG A 223 -10.72 4.31 -6.32
CA ARG A 223 -10.86 4.67 -7.74
C ARG A 223 -11.45 6.05 -7.89
N SER A 224 -10.86 6.85 -8.75
CA SER A 224 -11.31 8.19 -9.11
C SER A 224 -11.24 8.37 -10.62
N VAL A 225 -12.31 8.88 -11.22
CA VAL A 225 -12.35 9.25 -12.65
C VAL A 225 -12.12 10.75 -12.74
N GLY A 226 -11.24 11.16 -13.63
CA GLY A 226 -10.89 12.56 -13.79
C GLY A 226 -10.12 12.79 -15.08
N ALA A 227 -9.23 13.78 -15.06
CA ALA A 227 -8.34 14.07 -16.17
C ALA A 227 -6.94 14.41 -15.68
N ALA A 228 -5.95 14.02 -16.49
CA ALA A 228 -4.63 14.61 -16.44
C ALA A 228 -4.66 15.92 -17.23
N LEU A 229 -4.29 17.04 -16.61
CA LEU A 229 -4.22 18.36 -17.23
C LEU A 229 -2.78 18.85 -17.25
N LYS A 230 -2.35 19.46 -18.36
CA LYS A 230 -1.00 20.00 -18.53
C LYS A 230 -1.02 21.52 -18.47
N PHE A 231 -0.21 22.08 -17.59
CA PHE A 231 -0.03 23.52 -17.39
C PHE A 231 1.36 23.91 -17.92
N PRO A 232 1.46 24.53 -19.10
CA PRO A 232 2.74 24.91 -19.68
C PRO A 232 3.55 25.83 -18.78
N VAL A 233 4.86 25.63 -18.73
CA VAL A 233 5.82 26.51 -18.05
C VAL A 233 6.83 26.99 -19.08
N ALA A 234 7.11 28.30 -19.10
CA ALA A 234 8.06 28.86 -20.05
C ALA A 234 9.48 28.29 -19.83
N GLY A 235 10.05 27.65 -20.85
CA GLY A 235 11.42 27.13 -20.82
C GLY A 235 11.62 25.85 -20.01
N SER A 236 10.53 25.17 -19.63
CA SER A 236 10.54 23.91 -18.88
C SER A 236 9.48 22.94 -19.44
N GLU A 237 9.49 21.70 -18.96
CA GLU A 237 8.37 20.78 -19.14
C GLU A 237 7.10 21.33 -18.47
N ALA A 238 5.94 20.98 -19.03
CA ALA A 238 4.64 21.35 -18.47
C ALA A 238 4.41 20.64 -17.13
N ILE A 239 3.75 21.31 -16.20
CA ILE A 239 3.31 20.68 -14.95
C ILE A 239 2.05 19.89 -15.25
N GLU A 240 2.12 18.57 -15.11
CA GLU A 240 0.94 17.69 -15.22
C GLU A 240 0.28 17.53 -13.85
N VAL A 241 -1.05 17.62 -13.80
CA VAL A 241 -1.85 17.40 -12.59
C VAL A 241 -2.99 16.43 -12.85
N PHE A 242 -3.37 15.65 -11.86
CA PHE A 242 -4.61 14.86 -11.90
C PHE A 242 -5.70 15.59 -11.10
N THR A 243 -6.88 15.74 -11.70
CA THR A 243 -8.06 16.29 -11.02
C THR A 243 -9.31 15.47 -11.31
N THR A 244 -10.13 15.26 -10.28
CA THR A 244 -11.50 14.73 -10.41
C THR A 244 -12.52 15.82 -10.75
N ARG A 245 -12.09 17.09 -10.73
CA ARG A 245 -12.91 18.27 -11.03
C ARG A 245 -12.33 19.06 -12.21
N PRO A 246 -12.21 18.47 -13.41
CA PRO A 246 -11.71 19.22 -14.57
C PRO A 246 -12.67 20.33 -15.00
N ASP A 247 -13.95 20.27 -14.59
CA ASP A 247 -14.94 21.32 -14.74
C ASP A 247 -14.49 22.67 -14.15
N THR A 248 -13.67 22.64 -13.10
CA THR A 248 -13.27 23.84 -12.37
C THR A 248 -11.95 24.47 -12.85
N VAL A 249 -11.35 23.98 -13.94
CA VAL A 249 -10.03 24.43 -14.44
C VAL A 249 -9.96 25.94 -14.71
N PHE A 250 -11.06 26.59 -15.09
CA PHE A 250 -11.12 28.05 -15.28
C PHE A 250 -10.90 28.83 -13.98
N GLY A 251 -11.19 28.21 -12.83
CA GLY A 251 -10.98 28.78 -11.50
C GLY A 251 -9.61 28.44 -10.91
N ALA A 252 -8.74 27.75 -11.64
CA ALA A 252 -7.39 27.45 -11.18
C ALA A 252 -6.53 28.73 -11.20
N THR A 253 -6.21 29.26 -10.03
CA THR A 253 -5.53 30.56 -9.86
C THR A 253 -4.08 30.44 -9.41
N PHE A 254 -3.63 29.27 -8.98
CA PHE A 254 -2.23 28.96 -8.70
C PHE A 254 -1.99 27.44 -8.80
N MET A 255 -0.72 27.06 -8.88
CA MET A 255 -0.28 25.66 -8.85
C MET A 255 0.51 25.40 -7.59
N VAL A 256 0.47 24.16 -7.10
CA VAL A 256 1.30 23.73 -5.96
C VAL A 256 2.03 22.44 -6.31
N LEU A 257 3.34 22.44 -6.11
CA LEU A 257 4.23 21.29 -6.25
C LEU A 257 4.59 20.74 -4.87
N ALA A 258 4.75 19.42 -4.78
CA ALA A 258 5.39 18.79 -3.63
C ALA A 258 6.84 19.31 -3.47
N PRO A 259 7.37 19.41 -2.23
CA PRO A 259 8.73 19.92 -2.00
C PRO A 259 9.83 19.15 -2.73
N ASP A 260 9.60 17.87 -2.97
CA ASP A 260 10.56 16.95 -3.59
C ASP A 260 10.25 16.73 -5.09
N HIS A 261 9.33 17.51 -5.67
CA HIS A 261 8.93 17.37 -7.07
C HIS A 261 10.06 17.79 -8.03
N PRO A 262 10.38 17.01 -9.09
CA PRO A 262 11.51 17.30 -9.98
C PRO A 262 11.48 18.68 -10.66
N LEU A 263 10.28 19.19 -10.96
CA LEU A 263 10.12 20.52 -11.59
C LEU A 263 10.34 21.70 -10.64
N VAL A 264 10.48 21.49 -9.33
CA VAL A 264 10.70 22.60 -8.38
C VAL A 264 11.92 23.42 -8.78
N ASP A 265 13.03 22.77 -9.10
CA ASP A 265 14.27 23.44 -9.46
C ASP A 265 14.17 24.16 -10.81
N ALA A 266 13.39 23.62 -11.75
CA ALA A 266 13.18 24.19 -13.09
C ALA A 266 12.28 25.43 -13.06
N VAL A 267 11.27 25.45 -12.18
CA VAL A 267 10.30 26.56 -12.07
C VAL A 267 10.82 27.66 -11.15
N THR A 268 11.74 27.34 -10.23
CA THR A 268 12.24 28.29 -9.23
C THR A 268 13.20 29.31 -9.84
N THR A 269 12.82 30.58 -9.75
CA THR A 269 13.67 31.70 -10.18
C THR A 269 14.89 31.88 -9.27
N ASN A 270 15.97 32.44 -9.81
CA ASN A 270 17.20 32.70 -9.04
C ASN A 270 16.95 33.53 -7.76
N GLY A 271 15.99 34.46 -7.78
CA GLY A 271 15.67 35.30 -6.63
C GLY A 271 14.94 34.57 -5.49
N GLN A 272 14.31 33.43 -5.77
CA GLN A 272 13.56 32.63 -4.79
C GLN A 272 14.28 31.35 -4.37
N ARG A 273 15.40 31.00 -5.03
CA ARG A 273 16.10 29.73 -4.82
C ARG A 273 16.44 29.46 -3.35
N GLU A 274 17.03 30.43 -2.64
CA GLU A 274 17.39 30.29 -1.22
C GLU A 274 16.16 30.10 -0.31
N ALA A 275 15.03 30.73 -0.63
CA ALA A 275 13.80 30.57 0.14
C ALA A 275 13.16 29.20 -0.09
N VAL A 276 13.16 28.73 -1.35
CA VAL A 276 12.65 27.41 -1.73
C VAL A 276 13.52 26.29 -1.14
N GLU A 277 14.84 26.38 -1.23
CA GLU A 277 15.76 25.39 -0.65
C GLU A 277 15.56 25.27 0.87
N ARG A 278 15.52 26.39 1.60
CA ARG A 278 15.21 26.38 3.04
C ARG A 278 13.85 25.77 3.35
N TYR A 279 12.85 26.01 2.50
CA TYR A 279 11.54 25.40 2.68
C TYR A 279 11.58 23.90 2.45
N ARG A 280 12.29 23.41 1.42
CA ARG A 280 12.48 21.98 1.14
C ARG A 280 13.20 21.28 2.28
N GLU A 281 14.28 21.87 2.80
CA GLU A 281 15.01 21.36 3.96
C GLU A 281 14.10 21.24 5.19
N ARG A 282 13.32 22.29 5.48
CA ARG A 282 12.35 22.25 6.59
C ARG A 282 11.28 21.19 6.36
N ALA A 283 10.71 21.13 5.15
CA ALA A 283 9.71 20.14 4.80
C ALA A 283 10.26 18.73 4.99
N ALA A 284 11.48 18.44 4.53
CA ALA A 284 12.16 17.15 4.68
C ALA A 284 12.30 16.68 6.14
N THR A 285 12.30 17.59 7.12
CA THR A 285 12.31 17.24 8.55
C THR A 285 10.94 16.89 9.13
N LEU A 286 9.85 17.21 8.43
CA LEU A 286 8.48 16.91 8.86
C LEU A 286 8.09 15.48 8.49
N ASP A 287 7.47 14.78 9.44
CA ASP A 287 6.91 13.46 9.21
C ASP A 287 5.66 13.52 8.29
N LEU A 288 5.40 12.47 7.51
CA LEU A 288 4.22 12.34 6.64
C LEU A 288 2.92 12.51 7.42
N LYS A 289 2.84 12.08 8.69
CA LYS A 289 1.68 12.36 9.55
C LYS A 289 1.45 13.84 9.75
N GLU A 290 2.53 14.59 9.94
CA GLU A 290 2.46 16.04 10.15
C GLU A 290 2.10 16.77 8.85
N ARG A 291 2.50 16.21 7.69
CA ARG A 291 2.12 16.68 6.35
C ARG A 291 0.70 16.29 5.95
N GLN A 292 0.24 15.09 6.29
CA GLN A 292 -1.11 14.56 6.03
C GLN A 292 -2.17 15.14 6.98
N LYS A 293 -1.79 15.54 8.21
CA LYS A 293 -2.65 16.28 9.17
C LYS A 293 -2.78 17.78 8.83
N ALA A 294 -2.59 18.17 7.57
CA ALA A 294 -2.70 19.56 7.12
C ALA A 294 -4.07 20.19 7.42
N ASP A 295 -5.14 19.40 7.60
CA ASP A 295 -6.47 19.91 7.99
C ASP A 295 -6.52 20.49 9.42
N THR A 296 -5.48 20.28 10.24
CA THR A 296 -5.40 20.80 11.62
C THR A 296 -4.27 21.81 11.86
N ARG A 297 -3.49 22.16 10.81
CA ARG A 297 -2.33 23.05 10.91
C ARG A 297 -2.44 24.20 9.90
N THR A 298 -1.85 25.35 10.22
CA THR A 298 -1.65 26.44 9.26
C THR A 298 -0.87 25.93 8.04
N LYS A 299 -1.47 26.06 6.85
CA LYS A 299 -0.90 25.56 5.59
C LYS A 299 0.26 26.46 5.17
N THR A 300 1.46 25.91 5.18
CA THR A 300 2.67 26.66 4.82
C THR A 300 3.01 26.48 3.35
N GLY A 301 3.65 27.46 2.74
CA GLY A 301 4.14 27.33 1.37
C GLY A 301 5.07 28.48 0.99
N VAL A 302 5.84 28.29 -0.07
CA VAL A 302 6.78 29.27 -0.61
C VAL A 302 6.56 29.48 -2.10
N PHE A 303 6.57 30.73 -2.53
CA PHE A 303 6.45 31.08 -3.94
C PHE A 303 7.77 30.84 -4.67
N THR A 304 7.72 30.13 -5.79
CA THR A 304 8.92 29.81 -6.60
C THR A 304 9.45 31.00 -7.41
N GLY A 305 8.65 32.06 -7.57
CA GLY A 305 8.91 33.13 -8.54
C GLY A 305 8.51 32.78 -9.97
N GLY A 306 8.23 31.50 -10.23
CA GLY A 306 7.82 30.98 -11.52
C GLY A 306 6.30 30.97 -11.70
N PHE A 307 5.88 30.89 -12.96
CA PHE A 307 4.49 30.87 -13.37
C PHE A 307 4.26 29.73 -14.35
N ALA A 308 3.09 29.11 -14.25
CA ALA A 308 2.54 28.24 -15.27
C ALA A 308 1.44 28.99 -16.03
N THR A 309 1.05 28.51 -17.20
CA THR A 309 -0.09 29.05 -17.96
C THR A 309 -1.30 28.14 -17.72
N ASN A 310 -2.41 28.73 -17.27
CA ASN A 310 -3.67 27.99 -17.19
C ASN A 310 -4.15 27.66 -18.63
N PRO A 311 -4.31 26.39 -19.01
CA PRO A 311 -4.60 26.00 -20.39
C PRO A 311 -6.02 26.39 -20.85
N ALA A 312 -6.92 26.71 -19.91
CA ALA A 312 -8.27 27.13 -20.21
C ALA A 312 -8.41 28.65 -20.41
N THR A 313 -7.68 29.45 -19.62
CA THR A 313 -7.76 30.92 -19.67
C THR A 313 -6.60 31.58 -20.41
N ASN A 314 -5.49 30.86 -20.63
CA ASN A 314 -4.19 31.38 -21.06
C ASN A 314 -3.55 32.42 -20.12
N GLU A 315 -4.06 32.56 -18.90
CA GLU A 315 -3.52 33.49 -17.91
C GLU A 315 -2.32 32.88 -17.17
N PRO A 316 -1.31 33.68 -16.79
CA PRO A 316 -0.20 33.22 -15.95
C PRO A 316 -0.67 33.03 -14.50
N ILE A 317 -0.43 31.85 -13.94
CA ILE A 317 -0.75 31.49 -12.57
C ILE A 317 0.54 31.16 -11.78
N PRO A 318 0.73 31.70 -10.56
CA PRO A 318 1.95 31.50 -9.79
C PRO A 318 2.09 30.04 -9.34
N VAL A 319 3.34 29.54 -9.32
CA VAL A 319 3.67 28.20 -8.83
C VAL A 319 4.26 28.28 -7.43
N TRP A 320 3.68 27.52 -6.51
CA TRP A 320 4.09 27.41 -5.11
C TRP A 320 4.63 26.02 -4.80
N VAL A 321 5.40 25.94 -3.72
CA VAL A 321 5.82 24.68 -3.10
C VAL A 321 5.19 24.61 -1.72
N ALA A 322 4.51 23.51 -1.41
CA ALA A 322 3.86 23.33 -0.11
C ALA A 322 3.93 21.87 0.38
N ASP A 323 4.07 21.71 1.69
CA ASP A 323 4.25 20.42 2.36
C ASP A 323 2.99 19.55 2.42
N TYR A 324 1.81 20.10 2.12
CA TYR A 324 0.56 19.34 2.04
C TYR A 324 0.35 18.61 0.69
N VAL A 325 1.17 18.92 -0.33
CA VAL A 325 1.20 18.19 -1.60
C VAL A 325 2.29 17.12 -1.51
N LEU A 326 1.91 15.88 -1.78
CA LEU A 326 2.77 14.70 -1.65
C LEU A 326 3.16 14.18 -3.03
N LEU A 327 4.44 13.86 -3.22
CA LEU A 327 4.97 13.41 -4.52
C LEU A 327 4.31 12.11 -4.99
N GLU A 328 3.91 11.26 -4.04
CA GLU A 328 3.34 9.95 -4.27
C GLU A 328 1.85 10.01 -4.63
N VAL A 329 1.19 11.14 -4.40
CA VAL A 329 -0.25 11.32 -4.66
C VAL A 329 -0.45 12.00 -6.01
N GLY A 330 -1.10 11.30 -6.94
CA GLY A 330 -1.33 11.79 -8.29
C GLY A 330 -0.02 11.97 -9.04
N THR A 331 0.30 13.22 -9.40
CA THR A 331 1.53 13.59 -10.11
C THR A 331 2.53 14.31 -9.20
N GLY A 332 2.25 14.45 -7.90
CA GLY A 332 3.03 15.31 -7.01
C GLY A 332 2.82 16.82 -7.24
N ALA A 333 1.79 17.16 -8.00
CA ALA A 333 1.38 18.53 -8.31
C ALA A 333 -0.15 18.63 -8.35
N ILE A 334 -0.68 19.79 -7.95
CA ILE A 334 -2.11 20.10 -8.02
C ILE A 334 -2.34 21.45 -8.71
N MET A 335 -3.45 21.56 -9.43
CA MET A 335 -4.04 22.86 -9.75
C MET A 335 -4.91 23.25 -8.55
N SER A 336 -4.74 24.47 -8.06
CA SER A 336 -5.50 24.94 -6.92
C SER A 336 -6.68 25.78 -7.36
N VAL A 337 -7.88 25.41 -6.93
CA VAL A 337 -9.15 26.06 -7.27
C VAL A 337 -9.84 26.53 -6.01
N PRO A 338 -9.43 27.69 -5.44
CA PRO A 338 -9.85 28.12 -4.11
C PRO A 338 -11.36 28.19 -3.91
N ALA A 339 -12.11 28.59 -4.93
CA ALA A 339 -13.56 28.69 -4.78
C ALA A 339 -14.25 27.34 -4.57
N HIS A 340 -13.60 26.21 -4.86
CA HIS A 340 -14.21 24.87 -4.90
C HIS A 340 -13.43 23.77 -4.16
N ASP A 341 -12.35 24.10 -3.45
CA ASP A 341 -11.63 23.21 -2.54
C ASP A 341 -11.29 23.98 -1.26
N GLU A 342 -11.72 23.46 -0.11
CA GLU A 342 -11.51 24.08 1.21
C GLU A 342 -10.03 24.31 1.52
N ARG A 343 -9.16 23.40 1.09
CA ARG A 343 -7.72 23.50 1.37
C ARG A 343 -7.08 24.61 0.56
N ASP A 344 -7.44 24.69 -0.71
CA ASP A 344 -7.00 25.76 -1.60
C ASP A 344 -7.54 27.11 -1.16
N PHE A 345 -8.78 27.16 -0.66
CA PHE A 345 -9.42 28.38 -0.15
C PHE A 345 -8.67 28.97 1.05
N GLU A 346 -8.38 28.16 2.05
CA GLU A 346 -7.63 28.60 3.23
C GLU A 346 -6.23 29.08 2.85
N PHE A 347 -5.53 28.34 1.99
CA PHE A 347 -4.21 28.73 1.51
C PHE A 347 -4.27 30.05 0.72
N ALA A 348 -5.27 30.20 -0.16
CA ALA A 348 -5.46 31.42 -0.94
C ALA A 348 -5.75 32.63 -0.06
N LYS A 349 -6.63 32.49 0.94
CA LYS A 349 -6.92 33.57 1.91
C LYS A 349 -5.67 33.97 2.70
N GLU A 350 -4.89 33.00 3.19
CA GLU A 350 -3.66 33.30 3.95
C GLU A 350 -2.59 34.00 3.10
N ARG A 351 -2.50 33.63 1.81
CA ARG A 351 -1.47 34.15 0.89
C ARG A 351 -1.92 35.33 0.04
N GLY A 352 -3.19 35.76 0.15
CA GLY A 352 -3.76 36.81 -0.69
C GLY A 352 -3.80 36.43 -2.18
N LEU A 353 -4.02 35.15 -2.49
CA LEU A 353 -4.13 34.66 -3.86
C LEU A 353 -5.56 34.84 -4.40
N PRO A 354 -5.75 34.97 -5.72
CA PRO A 354 -7.07 35.15 -6.30
C PRO A 354 -8.00 33.96 -6.04
N ILE A 355 -9.26 34.26 -5.75
CA ILE A 355 -10.34 33.28 -5.57
C ILE A 355 -11.37 33.57 -6.66
N VAL A 356 -11.56 32.65 -7.60
CA VAL A 356 -12.46 32.82 -8.74
C VAL A 356 -13.51 31.71 -8.70
N SER A 357 -14.77 32.10 -8.48
CA SER A 357 -15.88 31.17 -8.54
C SER A 357 -16.22 30.82 -9.99
N VAL A 358 -16.24 29.52 -10.28
CA VAL A 358 -16.56 28.96 -11.60
C VAL A 358 -17.69 27.95 -11.59
N VAL A 359 -18.14 27.51 -10.41
CA VAL A 359 -19.29 26.62 -10.22
C VAL A 359 -20.21 27.20 -9.15
N VAL A 360 -21.51 27.21 -9.43
CA VAL A 360 -22.53 27.66 -8.48
C VAL A 360 -23.75 26.74 -8.50
N PRO A 361 -24.57 26.75 -7.44
CA PRO A 361 -25.89 26.14 -7.45
C PRO A 361 -26.75 26.61 -8.66
N ALA A 362 -27.59 25.74 -9.20
CA ALA A 362 -28.39 26.03 -10.40
C ALA A 362 -29.31 27.24 -10.24
N ASP A 363 -29.91 27.41 -9.06
CA ASP A 363 -30.80 28.52 -8.73
C ASP A 363 -30.07 29.88 -8.71
N VAL A 364 -28.79 29.87 -8.34
CA VAL A 364 -27.91 31.05 -8.40
C VAL A 364 -27.51 31.35 -9.84
N ALA A 365 -27.14 30.32 -10.61
CA ALA A 365 -26.76 30.47 -12.03
C ALA A 365 -27.88 31.06 -12.89
N ASP A 366 -29.13 30.70 -12.59
CA ASP A 366 -30.32 31.11 -13.36
C ASP A 366 -30.94 32.43 -12.85
N SER A 367 -30.33 33.10 -11.86
CA SER A 367 -30.82 34.36 -11.31
C SER A 367 -30.46 35.57 -12.19
N GLU A 368 -31.42 36.46 -12.47
CA GLU A 368 -31.24 37.67 -13.30
C GLU A 368 -30.30 38.72 -12.66
N THR A 369 -29.95 38.58 -11.38
CA THR A 369 -29.17 39.58 -10.64
C THR A 369 -27.67 39.54 -10.91
N GLY A 370 -27.14 38.49 -11.55
CA GLY A 370 -25.74 38.47 -11.97
C GLY A 370 -24.73 38.69 -10.84
N GLU A 371 -25.13 38.48 -9.57
CA GLU A 371 -24.25 38.56 -8.42
C GLU A 371 -23.39 37.28 -8.39
N ALA A 372 -22.45 37.22 -9.33
CA ALA A 372 -21.37 36.25 -9.32
C ALA A 372 -20.47 36.56 -8.11
N ALA A 373 -20.83 35.98 -6.95
CA ALA A 373 -19.98 35.60 -5.83
C ALA A 373 -18.64 36.36 -5.71
N ALA A 374 -18.69 37.69 -5.54
CA ALA A 374 -17.48 38.51 -5.43
C ALA A 374 -16.79 38.37 -4.06
N ASP A 375 -17.49 37.85 -3.05
CA ASP A 375 -16.95 37.56 -1.73
C ASP A 375 -17.47 36.20 -1.25
N LEU A 376 -16.69 35.14 -1.50
CA LEU A 376 -16.95 33.83 -0.91
C LEU A 376 -16.46 33.83 0.55
N ASP A 377 -17.37 33.56 1.49
CA ASP A 377 -17.02 33.34 2.90
C ASP A 377 -16.34 31.98 3.09
N ALA A 378 -16.74 30.98 2.29
CA ALA A 378 -16.20 29.62 2.26
C ALA A 378 -16.12 29.08 0.82
N ALA A 379 -15.33 28.03 0.60
CA ALA A 379 -15.34 27.29 -0.66
C ALA A 379 -16.69 26.61 -0.87
N PHE A 380 -17.19 26.66 -2.11
CA PHE A 380 -18.33 25.88 -2.54
C PHE A 380 -17.85 24.49 -2.98
N THR A 381 -17.91 23.53 -2.06
CA THR A 381 -17.39 22.16 -2.22
C THR A 381 -18.46 21.13 -2.58
N GLU A 382 -19.72 21.53 -2.67
CA GLU A 382 -20.77 20.64 -3.13
C GLU A 382 -20.46 20.15 -4.55
N HIS A 383 -20.84 18.90 -4.81
CA HIS A 383 -20.73 18.28 -6.11
C HIS A 383 -22.01 17.50 -6.40
N THR A 384 -23.03 18.25 -6.79
CA THR A 384 -24.36 17.77 -7.16
C THR A 384 -24.51 17.76 -8.68
N GLU A 385 -25.47 16.99 -9.20
CA GLU A 385 -25.75 16.94 -10.65
C GLU A 385 -26.34 18.25 -11.19
N SER A 386 -26.83 19.14 -10.30
CA SER A 386 -27.53 20.37 -10.66
C SER A 386 -26.64 21.61 -10.77
N GLU A 387 -25.40 21.54 -10.28
CA GLU A 387 -24.47 22.68 -10.34
C GLU A 387 -24.12 23.08 -11.76
N LYS A 388 -23.98 24.39 -11.98
CA LYS A 388 -23.70 24.97 -13.28
C LYS A 388 -22.42 25.79 -13.27
N LEU A 389 -21.75 25.82 -14.42
CA LEU A 389 -20.56 26.64 -14.59
C LEU A 389 -20.91 28.11 -14.81
N ILE A 390 -20.10 28.98 -14.22
CA ILE A 390 -20.02 30.42 -14.51
C ILE A 390 -18.57 30.78 -14.78
N ASN A 391 -18.31 31.97 -15.35
CA ASN A 391 -16.95 32.48 -15.59
C ASN A 391 -16.03 31.50 -16.36
N SER A 392 -16.61 30.61 -17.18
CA SER A 392 -15.91 29.48 -17.81
C SER A 392 -15.99 29.51 -19.34
N GLY A 393 -15.96 30.72 -19.91
CA GLY A 393 -16.03 30.93 -21.36
C GLY A 393 -17.26 30.29 -21.99
N GLU A 394 -17.05 29.51 -23.05
CA GLU A 394 -18.11 28.80 -23.80
C GLU A 394 -18.80 27.68 -23.01
N PHE A 395 -18.25 27.28 -21.86
CA PHE A 395 -18.81 26.24 -21.00
C PHE A 395 -19.75 26.79 -19.92
N SER A 396 -19.85 28.12 -19.78
CA SER A 396 -20.76 28.74 -18.81
C SER A 396 -22.22 28.36 -19.12
N GLY A 397 -22.99 28.03 -18.07
CA GLY A 397 -24.38 27.58 -18.15
C GLY A 397 -24.57 26.07 -18.32
N LEU A 398 -23.52 25.33 -18.66
CA LEU A 398 -23.54 23.86 -18.65
C LEU A 398 -23.55 23.32 -17.23
N THR A 399 -24.07 22.12 -17.04
CA THR A 399 -23.91 21.40 -15.76
C THR A 399 -22.44 21.02 -15.54
N ALA A 400 -22.00 20.92 -14.29
CA ALA A 400 -20.62 20.55 -13.95
C ALA A 400 -20.17 19.23 -14.61
N THR A 401 -21.04 18.22 -14.61
CA THR A 401 -20.77 16.92 -15.23
C THR A 401 -20.60 17.03 -16.75
N GLU A 402 -21.52 17.71 -17.45
CA GLU A 402 -21.42 17.91 -18.91
C GLU A 402 -20.20 18.76 -19.28
N ALA A 403 -19.90 19.78 -18.46
CA ALA A 403 -18.75 20.64 -18.66
C ALA A 403 -17.42 19.91 -18.47
N ALA A 404 -17.31 19.05 -17.45
CA ALA A 404 -16.12 18.22 -17.22
C ALA A 404 -15.74 17.43 -18.48
N GLU A 405 -16.68 16.70 -19.08
CA GLU A 405 -16.44 15.92 -20.30
C GLU A 405 -16.02 16.81 -21.49
N ARG A 406 -16.74 17.94 -21.69
CA ARG A 406 -16.48 18.85 -22.80
C ARG A 406 -15.17 19.61 -22.68
N ILE A 407 -14.83 20.08 -21.48
CA ILE A 407 -13.57 20.78 -21.19
C ILE A 407 -12.40 19.83 -21.41
N VAL A 408 -12.48 18.59 -20.93
CA VAL A 408 -11.42 17.59 -21.15
C VAL A 408 -11.24 17.31 -22.63
N ALA A 409 -12.32 17.10 -23.39
CA ALA A 409 -12.23 16.89 -24.84
C ALA A 409 -11.61 18.12 -25.55
N TRP A 410 -12.06 19.31 -25.20
CA TRP A 410 -11.56 20.58 -25.76
C TRP A 410 -10.07 20.80 -25.45
N LEU A 411 -9.62 20.56 -24.22
CA LEU A 411 -8.20 20.65 -23.88
C LEU A 411 -7.37 19.52 -24.51
N ALA A 412 -7.94 18.33 -24.70
CA ALA A 412 -7.27 17.20 -25.34
C ALA A 412 -6.95 17.48 -26.82
N GLU A 413 -7.82 18.19 -27.56
CA GLU A 413 -7.55 18.64 -28.93
C GLU A 413 -6.28 19.51 -29.04
N ARG A 414 -5.89 20.16 -27.94
CA ARG A 414 -4.68 21.00 -27.83
C ARG A 414 -3.50 20.27 -27.20
N GLY A 415 -3.64 18.98 -26.90
CA GLY A 415 -2.64 18.19 -26.18
C GLY A 415 -2.48 18.58 -24.71
N MET A 416 -3.46 19.29 -24.13
CA MET A 416 -3.42 19.83 -22.76
C MET A 416 -4.23 19.03 -21.75
N ALA A 417 -5.01 18.03 -22.18
CA ALA A 417 -5.74 17.13 -21.29
C ALA A 417 -5.82 15.70 -21.82
N GLU A 418 -5.97 14.76 -20.90
CA GLU A 418 -6.26 13.35 -21.20
C GLU A 418 -7.22 12.79 -20.13
N PRO A 419 -8.36 12.16 -20.49
CA PRO A 419 -9.19 11.44 -19.54
C PRO A 419 -8.36 10.37 -18.82
N ARG A 420 -8.41 10.33 -17.49
CA ARG A 420 -7.60 9.41 -16.69
C ARG A 420 -8.40 8.81 -15.55
N VAL A 421 -8.23 7.50 -15.35
CA VAL A 421 -8.65 6.84 -14.12
C VAL A 421 -7.43 6.76 -13.21
N ASN A 422 -7.60 7.18 -11.96
CA ASN A 422 -6.58 7.12 -10.94
C ASN A 422 -7.03 6.22 -9.78
N TYR A 423 -6.07 5.60 -9.10
CA TYR A 423 -6.31 4.78 -7.91
C TYR A 423 -5.48 5.32 -6.76
N ARG A 424 -6.03 5.24 -5.55
CA ARG A 424 -5.29 5.50 -4.31
C ARG A 424 -4.36 4.34 -3.93
N LEU A 425 -4.65 3.13 -4.42
CA LEU A 425 -3.79 1.97 -4.25
C LEU A 425 -2.39 2.25 -4.80
N HIS A 426 -1.36 1.91 -4.02
CA HIS A 426 0.03 1.97 -4.44
C HIS A 426 0.60 0.57 -4.67
N ASP A 427 1.74 0.50 -5.36
CA ASP A 427 2.49 -0.75 -5.48
C ASP A 427 2.90 -1.27 -4.09
N TRP A 428 2.87 -2.59 -3.93
CA TRP A 428 3.14 -3.22 -2.64
C TRP A 428 4.64 -3.39 -2.43
N CYS A 429 5.22 -2.68 -1.45
CA CYS A 429 6.62 -2.84 -1.04
C CYS A 429 6.80 -4.17 -0.29
N ILE A 430 7.57 -5.10 -0.88
CA ILE A 430 7.77 -6.46 -0.32
C ILE A 430 9.12 -6.61 0.39
N SER A 431 10.12 -5.79 0.08
CA SER A 431 11.44 -5.88 0.71
C SER A 431 11.43 -5.51 2.18
N ARG A 432 12.16 -6.26 3.01
CA ARG A 432 12.37 -5.98 4.44
C ARG A 432 13.84 -6.11 4.81
N GLN A 433 14.37 -5.14 5.55
CA GLN A 433 15.75 -5.10 6.04
C GLN A 433 15.88 -5.90 7.34
N ARG A 434 15.42 -7.14 7.29
CA ARG A 434 15.24 -8.03 8.44
C ARG A 434 15.92 -9.37 8.15
N TYR A 435 16.13 -10.17 9.19
CA TYR A 435 16.73 -11.49 9.02
C TYR A 435 15.66 -12.56 8.78
N TRP A 436 14.57 -12.52 9.54
CA TRP A 436 13.61 -13.62 9.58
C TRP A 436 12.53 -13.53 8.50
N GLY A 437 12.87 -13.93 7.28
CA GLY A 437 11.93 -14.04 6.16
C GLY A 437 12.53 -14.83 5.00
N PRO A 438 11.74 -15.13 3.95
CA PRO A 438 12.25 -15.77 2.74
C PRO A 438 13.28 -14.86 2.03
N PRO A 439 14.50 -15.33 1.74
CA PRO A 439 15.44 -14.55 0.94
C PRO A 439 14.89 -14.23 -0.45
N ILE A 440 15.04 -13.00 -0.92
CA ILE A 440 14.62 -12.61 -2.27
C ILE A 440 15.57 -13.24 -3.31
N PRO A 441 15.07 -13.98 -4.31
CA PRO A 441 15.90 -14.80 -5.20
C PRO A 441 16.50 -13.99 -6.37
N ILE A 442 17.19 -12.88 -6.08
CA ILE A 442 17.89 -12.05 -7.05
C ILE A 442 19.39 -11.99 -6.74
N ILE A 443 20.21 -11.94 -7.78
CA ILE A 443 21.67 -11.75 -7.74
C ILE A 443 22.02 -10.48 -8.53
N TYR A 444 22.79 -9.59 -7.92
CA TYR A 444 23.34 -8.39 -8.55
C TYR A 444 24.71 -8.67 -9.13
N CYS A 445 24.82 -8.56 -10.45
CA CYS A 445 26.07 -8.64 -11.19
C CYS A 445 26.37 -7.29 -11.83
N GLU A 446 27.60 -6.79 -11.72
CA GLU A 446 27.99 -5.49 -12.31
C GLU A 446 27.84 -5.47 -13.83
N THR A 447 28.03 -6.62 -14.50
CA THR A 447 27.93 -6.75 -15.96
C THR A 447 26.49 -7.03 -16.43
N CYS A 448 25.74 -7.85 -15.70
CA CYS A 448 24.41 -8.31 -16.13
C CYS A 448 23.24 -7.56 -15.48
N GLY A 449 23.50 -6.75 -14.45
CA GLY A 449 22.46 -6.12 -13.64
C GLY A 449 21.78 -7.12 -12.68
N PRO A 450 20.49 -6.93 -12.35
CA PRO A 450 19.73 -7.86 -11.53
C PRO A 450 19.37 -9.13 -12.31
N VAL A 451 19.86 -10.28 -11.83
CA VAL A 451 19.69 -11.60 -12.44
C VAL A 451 18.88 -12.50 -11.49
N PRO A 452 17.83 -13.18 -11.96
CA PRO A 452 17.09 -14.14 -11.14
C PRO A 452 17.94 -15.37 -10.82
N VAL A 453 17.78 -15.91 -9.61
CA VAL A 453 18.32 -17.24 -9.28
C VAL A 453 17.62 -18.28 -10.16
N PRO A 454 18.35 -19.23 -10.79
CA PRO A 454 17.72 -20.30 -11.58
C PRO A 454 16.72 -21.12 -10.76
N GLU A 455 15.59 -21.50 -11.36
CA GLU A 455 14.51 -22.22 -10.66
C GLU A 455 14.96 -23.55 -10.04
N ASP A 456 15.88 -24.26 -10.69
CA ASP A 456 16.46 -25.51 -10.22
C ASP A 456 17.44 -25.34 -9.04
N GLN A 457 17.80 -24.09 -8.71
CA GLN A 457 18.61 -23.72 -7.55
C GLN A 457 17.77 -23.19 -6.38
N LEU A 458 16.43 -23.16 -6.51
CA LEU A 458 15.55 -22.85 -5.39
C LEU A 458 15.42 -24.06 -4.43
N PRO A 459 15.31 -23.82 -3.11
CA PRO A 459 15.29 -22.51 -2.46
C PRO A 459 16.67 -21.88 -2.26
N VAL A 460 16.71 -20.54 -2.27
CA VAL A 460 17.78 -19.80 -1.60
C VAL A 460 17.53 -19.93 -0.09
N VAL A 461 18.29 -20.81 0.57
CA VAL A 461 18.09 -21.12 1.99
C VAL A 461 18.51 -19.97 2.89
N LEU A 462 17.67 -19.62 3.87
CA LEU A 462 18.02 -18.63 4.88
C LEU A 462 19.14 -19.19 5.79
N PRO A 463 20.36 -18.60 5.81
CA PRO A 463 21.47 -19.11 6.60
C PRO A 463 21.28 -18.81 8.09
N TYR A 464 21.97 -19.54 8.96
CA TYR A 464 22.09 -19.17 10.37
C TYR A 464 23.06 -17.98 10.51
N VAL A 465 22.59 -16.85 11.02
CA VAL A 465 23.42 -15.65 11.25
C VAL A 465 23.41 -15.33 12.75
N GLU A 466 24.58 -15.44 13.39
CA GLU A 466 24.70 -15.22 14.85
C GLU A 466 24.21 -13.82 15.27
N ASP A 467 24.63 -12.78 14.54
CA ASP A 467 24.13 -11.41 14.70
C ASP A 467 22.96 -11.11 13.76
N PHE A 468 21.80 -11.66 14.08
CA PHE A 468 20.55 -11.45 13.33
C PHE A 468 19.84 -10.11 13.65
N LYS A 469 20.41 -9.27 14.54
CA LYS A 469 19.71 -8.07 15.02
C LYS A 469 19.72 -6.97 13.95
N PRO A 470 18.57 -6.34 13.67
CA PRO A 470 18.51 -5.24 12.70
C PRO A 470 19.19 -3.97 13.25
N ASN A 471 19.80 -3.21 12.35
CA ASN A 471 20.45 -1.93 12.65
C ASN A 471 19.69 -0.75 12.04
N ASP A 472 20.03 0.46 12.46
CA ASP A 472 19.38 1.70 12.00
C ASP A 472 19.91 2.18 10.63
N ASP A 473 20.90 1.50 10.07
CA ASP A 473 21.53 1.78 8.78
C ASP A 473 20.66 1.43 7.58
N GLY A 474 19.55 0.72 7.79
CA GLY A 474 18.68 0.28 6.68
C GLY A 474 19.28 -0.88 5.89
N VAL A 475 20.18 -1.66 6.50
CA VAL A 475 20.79 -2.82 5.87
C VAL A 475 20.37 -4.09 6.60
N ALA A 476 19.90 -5.08 5.83
CA ALA A 476 19.49 -6.38 6.38
C ALA A 476 20.66 -7.11 7.06
N PRO A 477 20.43 -7.88 8.14
CA PRO A 477 21.48 -8.67 8.78
C PRO A 477 22.22 -9.63 7.85
N LEU A 478 21.55 -10.16 6.81
CA LEU A 478 22.16 -11.02 5.80
C LEU A 478 23.32 -10.36 5.04
N ALA A 479 23.37 -9.03 4.98
CA ALA A 479 24.49 -8.30 4.36
C ALA A 479 25.80 -8.38 5.18
N ARG A 480 25.74 -8.89 6.41
CA ARG A 480 26.92 -9.12 7.26
C ARG A 480 27.53 -10.51 7.06
N ASP A 481 26.84 -11.42 6.38
CA ASP A 481 27.29 -12.77 6.11
C ASP A 481 27.81 -12.91 4.67
N ARG A 482 29.13 -12.78 4.51
CA ARG A 482 29.81 -12.94 3.21
C ARG A 482 29.54 -14.30 2.57
N SER A 483 29.43 -15.36 3.38
CA SER A 483 29.22 -16.72 2.87
C SER A 483 27.85 -16.92 2.23
N PHE A 484 26.89 -16.05 2.58
CA PHE A 484 25.57 -16.02 1.98
C PHE A 484 25.53 -15.21 0.69
N TYR A 485 26.01 -13.95 0.73
CA TYR A 485 25.78 -13.04 -0.39
C TYR A 485 26.83 -13.14 -1.50
N GLU A 486 28.07 -13.57 -1.24
CA GLU A 486 29.09 -13.69 -2.28
C GLU A 486 28.87 -14.96 -3.10
N VAL A 487 28.50 -14.80 -4.38
CA VAL A 487 28.19 -15.89 -5.30
C VAL A 487 28.62 -15.55 -6.72
N ASP A 488 28.76 -16.56 -7.58
CA ASP A 488 28.96 -16.33 -9.00
C ASP A 488 27.64 -15.98 -9.70
N CYS A 489 27.69 -15.06 -10.65
CA CYS A 489 26.55 -14.71 -11.49
C CYS A 489 26.15 -15.94 -12.33
N PRO A 490 24.88 -16.39 -12.27
CA PRO A 490 24.45 -17.56 -13.03
C PRO A 490 24.42 -17.30 -14.55
N SER A 491 24.45 -16.05 -15.00
CA SER A 491 24.46 -15.69 -16.42
C SER A 491 25.86 -15.59 -17.04
N CYS A 492 26.86 -15.09 -16.31
CA CYS A 492 28.20 -14.82 -16.86
C CYS A 492 29.37 -15.42 -16.06
N GLY A 493 29.12 -15.98 -14.87
CA GLY A 493 30.12 -16.60 -14.00
C GLY A 493 31.06 -15.62 -13.29
N GLN A 494 30.83 -14.30 -13.36
CA GLN A 494 31.61 -13.31 -12.62
C GLN A 494 31.14 -13.19 -11.16
N GLU A 495 32.00 -12.66 -10.29
CA GLU A 495 31.64 -12.34 -8.92
C GLU A 495 30.39 -11.44 -8.88
N ALA A 496 29.43 -11.83 -8.04
CA ALA A 496 28.14 -11.19 -7.90
C ALA A 496 27.67 -11.26 -6.44
N ARG A 497 26.58 -10.56 -6.14
CA ARG A 497 26.05 -10.47 -4.77
C ARG A 497 24.58 -10.81 -4.73
N ARG A 498 24.15 -11.74 -3.86
CA ARG A 498 22.72 -11.97 -3.62
C ARG A 498 22.05 -10.72 -3.06
N GLU A 499 20.76 -10.57 -3.34
CA GLU A 499 19.88 -9.70 -2.57
C GLU A 499 19.89 -10.14 -1.10
N THR A 500 20.00 -9.15 -0.21
CA THR A 500 20.12 -9.37 1.24
C THR A 500 18.84 -9.04 1.97
N ASP A 501 17.91 -8.33 1.34
CA ASP A 501 16.57 -8.16 1.86
C ASP A 501 15.79 -9.49 1.79
N VAL A 502 14.92 -9.69 2.78
CA VAL A 502 13.93 -10.78 2.80
C VAL A 502 12.56 -10.25 2.38
N SER A 503 11.68 -11.12 1.91
CA SER A 503 10.30 -10.74 1.60
C SER A 503 9.46 -10.57 2.87
N ASP A 504 8.48 -9.68 2.80
CA ASP A 504 7.48 -9.48 3.84
C ASP A 504 6.62 -10.73 4.08
N THR A 505 6.20 -10.93 5.34
CA THR A 505 5.40 -12.07 5.78
C THR A 505 4.06 -12.20 5.05
N PHE A 506 3.48 -11.07 4.63
CA PHE A 506 2.22 -11.11 3.88
C PHE A 506 2.37 -11.81 2.52
N LEU A 507 3.60 -11.92 1.98
CA LEU A 507 3.83 -12.70 0.78
C LEU A 507 3.59 -14.18 1.03
N ASP A 508 4.10 -14.73 2.13
CA ASP A 508 3.89 -16.13 2.50
C ASP A 508 2.41 -16.41 2.77
N SER A 509 1.71 -15.49 3.43
CA SER A 509 0.28 -15.60 3.73
C SER A 509 -0.66 -15.29 2.55
N SER A 510 -0.13 -14.85 1.40
CA SER A 510 -0.95 -14.49 0.23
C SER A 510 -1.36 -15.70 -0.61
N TRP A 511 -0.79 -16.88 -0.35
CA TRP A 511 -1.03 -18.06 -1.17
C TRP A 511 -1.12 -19.38 -0.38
N TYR A 512 -0.97 -19.37 0.96
CA TYR A 512 -1.00 -20.58 1.81
C TYR A 512 -2.26 -21.44 1.63
N PHE A 513 -3.38 -20.83 1.27
CA PHE A 513 -4.65 -21.52 1.00
C PHE A 513 -4.66 -22.34 -0.30
N LEU A 514 -3.59 -22.26 -1.10
CA LEU A 514 -3.36 -23.06 -2.30
C LEU A 514 -2.35 -24.18 -2.07
N ARG A 515 -1.52 -24.07 -1.01
CA ARG A 515 -0.45 -25.01 -0.71
C ARG A 515 -1.01 -26.30 -0.11
#